data_AF-A0A1V9H4U9-F1
#
_entry.id   AF-A0A1V9H4U9-F1
#
_cell.length_a   1.000
_cell.length_b   1.000
_cell.length_c   1.000
_cell.angle_alpha   90.00
_cell.angle_beta   90.00
_cell.angle_gamma   90.00
#
_symmetry.space_group_name_H-M   'P 1'
#
loop_
_entity.id
_entity.type
_entity.pdbx_description
1 polymer ?
#
loop_
_entity_poly.entity_id
_entity_poly.type
_entity_poly.pdbx_seq_one_letter_code
_entity_poly.pdbx_strand_id
1 'polypeptide(L)'
;MSEMTPSQRYAAGVQRGDWRADPAQQAALAELDRIHEALVDSAQDGWLDRLSAFWKKPEPVRGLYFWGGVGRGKTFLVDLFYDGLPIKQKYRTHFHRFMRGVHEQLREHAGQSDPLARIAQQWRENLRVLVLDEFFVTDIGDAMLLARLLERLFAEGVTLVTTSNTAPENLYANGLQRDSFMPAIGLLQKFCVELYAEGTEDYRMRALTRSPVYRAPLDAQADDWLAQRWAELSGNAEARAGNIEIEARKIPVRARGKSIAWFDFAALCEGPRGPSDYIEIAREFTTVLLGGIPHFDRMNEDAARRFVNLIDELYDRHVNLVCTAQDAPPSLYSGQRLAGAFERTASRLIEMQSAD
;
A
#
# COMPACT_ATOMS: atom_id res chain seq x y z
N MET A 1 25.60 -10.05 -4.50
CA MET A 1 24.92 -9.00 -3.70
C MET A 1 24.98 -9.49 -2.27
N SER A 2 25.52 -8.69 -1.34
CA SER A 2 25.80 -9.20 0.01
C SER A 2 24.52 -9.69 0.69
N GLU A 3 24.60 -10.88 1.29
CA GLU A 3 23.55 -11.54 2.07
C GLU A 3 23.30 -10.83 3.42
N MET A 4 23.27 -9.50 3.40
CA MET A 4 23.09 -8.71 4.62
C MET A 4 21.66 -8.87 5.12
N THR A 5 21.52 -9.12 6.41
CA THR A 5 20.22 -9.14 7.08
C THR A 5 19.57 -7.75 7.07
N PRO A 6 18.24 -7.65 7.20
CA PRO A 6 17.54 -6.37 7.35
C PRO A 6 18.20 -5.41 8.34
N SER A 7 18.60 -5.87 9.54
CA SER A 7 19.24 -5.03 10.55
C SER A 7 20.63 -4.52 10.14
N GLN A 8 21.41 -5.33 9.41
CA GLN A 8 22.70 -4.91 8.87
C GLN A 8 22.53 -3.85 7.78
N ARG A 9 21.54 -4.01 6.89
CA ARG A 9 21.21 -3.00 5.87
C ARG A 9 20.71 -1.71 6.49
N TYR A 10 19.88 -1.82 7.54
CA TYR A 10 19.44 -0.69 8.34
C TYR A 10 20.62 0.07 8.96
N ALA A 11 21.51 -0.63 9.66
CA ALA A 11 22.68 -0.05 10.32
C ALA A 11 23.63 0.61 9.32
N ALA A 12 23.83 -0.01 8.14
CA ALA A 12 24.65 0.56 7.08
C ALA A 12 24.08 1.89 6.56
N GLY A 13 22.75 2.03 6.41
CA GLY A 13 22.15 3.30 6.02
C GLY A 13 22.19 4.36 7.13
N VAL A 14 22.10 3.96 8.40
CA VAL A 14 22.36 4.88 9.53
C VAL A 14 23.79 5.41 9.47
N GLN A 15 24.79 4.55 9.23
CA GLN A 15 26.19 4.96 9.11
C GLN A 15 26.44 5.90 7.93
N ARG A 16 25.73 5.70 6.81
CA ARG A 16 25.78 6.61 5.64
C ARG A 16 25.03 7.92 5.86
N GLY A 17 24.17 8.00 6.88
CA GLY A 17 23.32 9.15 7.14
C GLY A 17 22.04 9.20 6.29
N ASP A 18 21.66 8.10 5.64
CA ASP A 18 20.43 7.99 4.84
C ASP A 18 19.18 8.12 5.73
N TRP A 19 19.27 7.67 6.99
CA TRP A 19 18.22 7.75 8.01
C TRP A 19 18.81 7.73 9.42
N ARG A 20 17.98 8.02 10.43
CA ARG A 20 18.36 7.97 11.85
C ARG A 20 17.95 6.64 12.47
N ALA A 21 18.76 6.17 13.42
CA ALA A 21 18.43 4.99 14.20
C ALA A 21 17.21 5.26 15.11
N ASP A 22 16.31 4.30 15.14
CA ASP A 22 15.11 4.28 15.97
C ASP A 22 15.08 3.01 16.82
N PRO A 23 15.13 3.12 18.16
CA PRO A 23 14.96 1.99 19.06
C PRO A 23 13.66 1.21 18.84
N ALA A 24 12.58 1.89 18.44
CA ALA A 24 11.27 1.27 18.29
C ALA A 24 11.19 0.33 17.07
N GLN A 25 12.12 0.47 16.13
CA GLN A 25 12.22 -0.40 14.94
C GLN A 25 13.02 -1.69 15.21
N GLN A 26 13.73 -1.79 16.33
CA GLN A 26 14.66 -2.89 16.59
C GLN A 26 13.97 -4.25 16.73
N ALA A 27 12.80 -4.31 17.38
CA ALA A 27 12.05 -5.55 17.51
C ALA A 27 11.58 -6.09 16.14
N ALA A 28 11.12 -5.20 15.26
CA ALA A 28 10.72 -5.56 13.90
C ALA A 28 11.93 -6.00 13.05
N LEU A 29 13.07 -5.32 13.18
CA LEU A 29 14.32 -5.72 12.51
C LEU A 29 14.77 -7.10 12.96
N ALA A 30 14.74 -7.41 14.27
CA ALA A 30 15.11 -8.72 14.79
C ALA A 30 14.21 -9.85 14.25
N GLU A 31 12.90 -9.63 14.16
CA GLU A 31 11.99 -10.62 13.56
C GLU A 31 12.20 -10.78 12.06
N LEU A 32 12.47 -9.69 11.32
CA LEU A 32 12.77 -9.76 9.89
C LEU A 32 14.11 -10.48 9.64
N ASP A 33 15.11 -10.30 10.50
CA ASP A 33 16.38 -11.03 10.46
C ASP A 33 16.15 -12.53 10.67
N ARG A 34 15.40 -12.93 11.71
CA ARG A 34 15.04 -14.33 11.96
C ARG A 34 14.37 -14.97 10.74
N ILE A 35 13.45 -14.26 10.10
CA ILE A 35 12.75 -14.74 8.90
C ILE A 35 13.73 -14.84 7.73
N HIS A 36 14.58 -13.84 7.52
CA HIS A 36 15.58 -13.81 6.45
C HIS A 36 16.54 -14.99 6.55
N GLU A 37 17.17 -15.17 7.71
CA GLU A 37 18.13 -16.26 7.97
C GLU A 37 17.48 -17.63 7.75
N ALA A 38 16.31 -17.87 8.35
CA ALA A 38 15.62 -19.15 8.20
C ALA A 38 15.24 -19.49 6.74
N LEU A 39 14.93 -18.48 5.92
CA LEU A 39 14.63 -18.67 4.50
C LEU A 39 15.87 -18.88 3.64
N VAL A 40 17.00 -18.28 4.02
CA VAL A 40 18.30 -18.46 3.37
C VAL A 40 18.87 -19.84 3.69
N ASP A 41 18.89 -20.24 4.96
CA ASP A 41 19.41 -21.55 5.39
C ASP A 41 18.67 -22.69 4.68
N SER A 42 17.33 -22.63 4.68
CA SER A 42 16.49 -23.61 3.99
C SER A 42 16.59 -23.57 2.45
N ALA A 43 17.21 -22.54 1.87
CA ALA A 43 17.54 -22.52 0.43
C ALA A 43 18.90 -23.19 0.13
N GLN A 44 19.80 -23.25 1.11
CA GLN A 44 21.16 -23.78 0.97
C GLN A 44 21.26 -25.30 1.19
N ASP A 45 20.23 -25.95 1.74
CA ASP A 45 20.11 -27.41 1.87
C ASP A 45 19.94 -28.11 0.51
N GLY A 46 21.03 -28.05 -0.27
CA GLY A 46 21.18 -28.68 -1.57
C GLY A 46 21.53 -30.16 -1.43
N TRP A 47 20.91 -30.95 -2.32
CA TRP A 47 21.20 -32.33 -2.69
C TRP A 47 21.00 -33.46 -1.65
N LEU A 48 21.44 -33.35 -0.39
CA LEU A 48 21.28 -34.43 0.60
C LEU A 48 19.84 -34.54 1.14
N ASP A 49 19.16 -33.40 1.33
CA ASP A 49 17.80 -33.38 1.88
C ASP A 49 16.72 -33.64 0.81
N ARG A 50 17.10 -33.69 -0.49
CA ARG A 50 16.17 -34.04 -1.59
C ARG A 50 15.71 -35.50 -1.53
N LEU A 51 16.47 -36.38 -0.89
CA LEU A 51 16.11 -37.80 -0.68
C LEU A 51 15.13 -37.96 0.51
N SER A 52 15.19 -37.10 1.52
CA SER A 52 14.27 -37.03 2.68
C SER A 52 13.04 -36.15 2.43
N ALA A 53 13.12 -35.17 1.53
CA ALA A 53 12.03 -34.28 1.13
C ALA A 53 10.86 -35.00 0.44
N PHE A 54 11.01 -36.28 0.08
CA PHE A 54 9.91 -37.10 -0.41
C PHE A 54 8.88 -37.43 0.68
N TRP A 55 9.23 -37.23 1.97
CA TRP A 55 8.39 -37.62 3.12
C TRP A 55 8.09 -36.48 4.11
N LYS A 56 8.77 -35.33 4.02
CA LYS A 56 8.58 -34.18 4.92
C LYS A 56 7.88 -33.03 4.19
N LYS A 57 6.68 -32.66 4.63
CA LYS A 57 6.04 -31.41 4.19
C LYS A 57 6.89 -30.23 4.68
N PRO A 58 7.20 -29.24 3.83
CA PRO A 58 7.91 -28.04 4.27
C PRO A 58 7.03 -27.30 5.28
N GLU A 59 7.51 -27.15 6.51
CA GLU A 59 6.85 -26.29 7.48
C GLU A 59 7.17 -24.83 7.14
N PRO A 60 6.17 -23.93 7.05
CA PRO A 60 6.43 -22.53 6.77
C PRO A 60 7.23 -21.91 7.91
N VAL A 61 8.25 -21.12 7.58
CA VAL A 61 8.88 -20.23 8.57
C VAL A 61 7.79 -19.31 9.08
N ARG A 62 7.64 -19.22 10.41
CA ARG A 62 6.68 -18.32 11.04
C ARG A 62 6.99 -16.89 10.59
N GLY A 63 6.02 -16.27 9.93
CA GLY A 63 6.12 -14.98 9.28
C GLY A 63 5.94 -13.79 10.24
N LEU A 64 5.57 -12.64 9.68
CA LEU A 64 5.40 -11.38 10.43
C LEU A 64 4.11 -10.68 10.03
N TYR A 65 3.28 -10.33 11.01
CA TYR A 65 2.17 -9.40 10.86
C TYR A 65 2.55 -8.11 11.58
N PHE A 66 3.03 -7.13 10.80
CA PHE A 66 3.54 -5.87 11.33
C PHE A 66 2.48 -4.78 11.21
N TRP A 67 1.94 -4.32 12.32
CA TRP A 67 0.81 -3.39 12.31
C TRP A 67 1.06 -2.15 13.15
N GLY A 68 0.32 -1.08 12.86
CA GLY A 68 0.37 0.16 13.64
C GLY A 68 -0.07 1.34 12.80
N GLY A 69 -0.07 2.55 13.39
CA GLY A 69 -0.51 3.76 12.70
C GLY A 69 0.24 4.06 11.39
N VAL A 70 -0.29 5.03 10.66
CA VAL A 70 0.34 5.57 9.46
C VAL A 70 1.74 6.13 9.81
N GLY A 71 2.69 6.00 8.87
CA GLY A 71 3.99 6.67 8.99
C GLY A 71 4.99 6.09 9.98
N ARG A 72 4.71 4.94 10.60
CA ARG A 72 5.62 4.26 11.56
C ARG A 72 6.81 3.52 10.93
N GLY A 73 7.15 3.76 9.67
CA GLY A 73 8.28 3.10 8.99
C GLY A 73 8.07 1.63 8.61
N LYS A 74 6.84 1.09 8.71
CA LYS A 74 6.54 -0.33 8.41
C LYS A 74 7.01 -0.78 7.02
N THR A 75 6.61 -0.05 6.00
CA THR A 75 6.96 -0.33 4.60
C THR A 75 8.48 -0.31 4.42
N PHE A 76 9.17 0.65 5.03
CA PHE A 76 10.61 0.78 4.94
C PHE A 76 11.35 -0.43 5.51
N LEU A 77 10.98 -0.94 6.70
CA LEU A 77 11.61 -2.13 7.25
C LEU A 77 11.36 -3.36 6.38
N VAL A 78 10.15 -3.49 5.83
CA VAL A 78 9.81 -4.57 4.90
C VAL A 78 10.56 -4.43 3.56
N ASP A 79 10.93 -3.21 3.13
CA ASP A 79 11.79 -2.97 1.96
C ASP A 79 13.21 -3.50 2.20
N LEU A 80 13.77 -3.22 3.38
CA LEU A 80 15.08 -3.76 3.77
C LEU A 80 15.09 -5.29 3.77
N PHE A 81 14.01 -5.92 4.23
CA PHE A 81 13.84 -7.36 4.16
C PHE A 81 13.70 -7.88 2.72
N TYR A 82 12.71 -7.38 1.98
CA TYR A 82 12.39 -7.90 0.66
C TYR A 82 13.57 -7.74 -0.30
N ASP A 83 14.21 -6.56 -0.33
CA ASP A 83 15.33 -6.29 -1.23
C ASP A 83 16.62 -7.03 -0.79
N GLY A 84 16.72 -7.38 0.50
CA GLY A 84 17.90 -8.01 1.10
C GLY A 84 17.86 -9.54 1.03
N LEU A 85 16.69 -10.12 0.81
CA LEU A 85 16.49 -11.55 0.77
C LEU A 85 17.02 -12.17 -0.54
N PRO A 86 18.07 -13.02 -0.51
CA PRO A 86 18.75 -13.51 -1.71
C PRO A 86 18.07 -14.73 -2.35
N ILE A 87 16.73 -14.80 -2.32
CA ILE A 87 15.96 -15.86 -2.98
C ILE A 87 15.15 -15.28 -4.16
N LYS A 88 14.94 -16.10 -5.19
CA LYS A 88 14.10 -15.72 -6.35
C LYS A 88 12.61 -15.97 -6.08
N GLN A 89 12.28 -16.93 -5.21
CA GLN A 89 10.92 -17.35 -4.93
C GLN A 89 10.22 -16.41 -3.92
N LYS A 90 10.21 -15.11 -4.21
CA LYS A 90 9.58 -14.08 -3.38
C LYS A 90 8.68 -13.19 -4.23
N TYR A 91 7.47 -12.94 -3.75
CA TYR A 91 6.51 -12.05 -4.42
C TYR A 91 6.03 -10.99 -3.44
N ARG A 92 5.90 -9.75 -3.94
CA ARG A 92 5.43 -8.61 -3.15
C ARG A 92 4.40 -7.82 -3.91
N THR A 93 3.31 -7.48 -3.23
CA THR A 93 2.20 -6.70 -3.79
C THR A 93 1.36 -6.09 -2.66
N HIS A 94 0.47 -5.15 -2.99
CA HIS A 94 -0.60 -4.74 -2.09
C HIS A 94 -1.68 -5.82 -1.96
N PHE A 95 -2.31 -5.91 -0.79
CA PHE A 95 -3.35 -6.91 -0.49
C PHE A 95 -4.50 -6.92 -1.51
N HIS A 96 -5.07 -5.76 -1.85
CA HIS A 96 -6.20 -5.69 -2.78
C HIS A 96 -5.85 -6.21 -4.19
N ARG A 97 -4.66 -5.88 -4.70
CA ARG A 97 -4.19 -6.40 -6.01
C ARG A 97 -3.96 -7.90 -5.97
N PHE A 98 -3.44 -8.40 -4.86
CA PHE A 98 -3.29 -9.84 -4.65
C PHE A 98 -4.65 -10.54 -4.72
N MET A 99 -5.64 -10.05 -3.97
CA MET A 99 -6.99 -10.62 -3.96
C MET A 99 -7.66 -10.54 -5.33
N ARG A 100 -7.50 -9.42 -6.05
CA ARG A 100 -7.99 -9.31 -7.43
C ARG A 100 -7.38 -10.38 -8.34
N GLY A 101 -6.07 -10.60 -8.27
CA GLY A 101 -5.40 -11.67 -9.02
C GLY A 101 -5.91 -13.06 -8.66
N VAL A 102 -6.17 -13.31 -7.37
CA VAL A 102 -6.78 -14.57 -6.90
C VAL A 102 -8.17 -14.75 -7.53
N HIS A 103 -9.03 -13.72 -7.50
CA HIS A 103 -10.37 -13.78 -8.10
C HIS A 103 -10.34 -13.96 -9.62
N GLU A 104 -9.36 -13.39 -10.32
CA GLU A 104 -9.13 -13.63 -11.74
C GLU A 104 -8.79 -15.11 -12.00
N GLN A 105 -7.84 -15.68 -11.26
CA GLN A 105 -7.47 -17.09 -11.39
C GLN A 105 -8.60 -18.05 -11.01
N LEU A 106 -9.41 -17.72 -10.00
CA LEU A 106 -10.58 -18.50 -9.63
C LEU A 106 -11.61 -18.60 -10.77
N ARG A 107 -11.79 -17.52 -11.53
CA ARG A 107 -12.68 -17.51 -12.70
C ARG A 107 -12.15 -18.39 -13.84
N GLU A 108 -10.84 -18.41 -14.05
CA GLU A 108 -10.20 -19.28 -15.05
C GLU A 108 -10.32 -20.77 -14.69
N HIS A 109 -10.35 -21.08 -13.39
CA HIS A 109 -10.47 -22.44 -12.86
C HIS A 109 -11.91 -22.79 -12.44
N ALA A 110 -12.91 -22.05 -12.95
CA ALA A 110 -14.32 -22.28 -12.63
C ALA A 110 -14.76 -23.69 -13.04
N GLY A 111 -15.53 -24.36 -12.17
CA GLY A 111 -16.01 -25.73 -12.37
C GLY A 111 -15.07 -26.83 -11.87
N GLN A 112 -13.89 -26.50 -11.35
CA GLN A 112 -13.01 -27.45 -10.67
C GLN A 112 -13.43 -27.66 -9.20
N SER A 113 -13.14 -28.84 -8.64
CA SER A 113 -13.56 -29.20 -7.28
C SER A 113 -12.86 -28.40 -6.17
N ASP A 114 -11.62 -27.93 -6.38
CA ASP A 114 -10.90 -27.05 -5.44
C ASP A 114 -9.91 -26.14 -6.20
N PRO A 115 -10.39 -25.04 -6.81
CA PRO A 115 -9.55 -24.16 -7.60
C PRO A 115 -8.45 -23.47 -6.78
N LEU A 116 -8.70 -23.19 -5.49
CA LEU A 116 -7.69 -22.60 -4.60
C LEU A 116 -6.50 -23.53 -4.35
N ALA A 117 -6.75 -24.83 -4.18
CA ALA A 117 -5.66 -25.78 -4.00
C ALA A 117 -4.75 -25.84 -5.24
N ARG A 118 -5.34 -25.77 -6.44
CA ARG A 118 -4.57 -25.71 -7.70
C ARG A 118 -3.75 -24.44 -7.81
N ILE A 119 -4.33 -23.29 -7.48
CA ILE A 119 -3.63 -22.00 -7.46
C ILE A 119 -2.44 -22.06 -6.48
N ALA A 120 -2.67 -22.53 -5.26
CA ALA A 120 -1.61 -22.65 -4.25
C ALA A 120 -0.49 -23.62 -4.69
N GLN A 121 -0.83 -24.75 -5.31
CA GLN A 121 0.14 -25.70 -5.87
C GLN A 121 0.98 -25.09 -6.99
N GLN A 122 0.37 -24.33 -7.91
CA GLN A 122 1.10 -23.62 -8.97
C GLN A 122 2.07 -22.58 -8.39
N TRP A 123 1.67 -21.91 -7.30
CA TRP A 123 2.51 -20.94 -6.64
C TRP A 123 3.67 -21.56 -5.87
N ARG A 124 3.50 -22.75 -5.27
CA ARG A 124 4.56 -23.44 -4.51
C ARG A 124 5.90 -23.51 -5.25
N GLU A 125 5.87 -23.74 -6.56
CA GLU A 125 7.09 -23.86 -7.38
C GLU A 125 7.90 -22.56 -7.44
N ASN A 126 7.23 -21.41 -7.29
CA ASN A 126 7.80 -20.09 -7.54
C ASN A 126 7.64 -19.11 -6.36
N LEU A 127 6.96 -19.51 -5.29
CA LEU A 127 6.62 -18.66 -4.16
C LEU A 127 6.92 -19.36 -2.83
N ARG A 128 7.99 -18.92 -2.18
CA ARG A 128 8.33 -19.30 -0.80
C ARG A 128 7.98 -18.18 0.19
N VAL A 129 8.01 -16.93 -0.28
CA VAL A 129 7.73 -15.76 0.55
C VAL A 129 6.73 -14.85 -0.15
N LEU A 130 5.60 -14.63 0.51
CA LEU A 130 4.62 -13.65 0.09
C LEU A 130 4.71 -12.43 1.01
N VAL A 131 4.97 -11.27 0.42
CA VAL A 131 4.94 -9.98 1.11
C VAL A 131 3.68 -9.23 0.71
N LEU A 132 2.77 -9.00 1.66
CA LEU A 132 1.56 -8.23 1.44
C LEU A 132 1.67 -6.87 2.13
N ASP A 133 1.72 -5.81 1.33
CA ASP A 133 1.61 -4.46 1.84
C ASP A 133 0.13 -4.11 2.06
N GLU A 134 -0.15 -3.35 3.13
CA GLU A 134 -1.48 -2.77 3.42
C GLU A 134 -2.60 -3.80 3.50
N PHE A 135 -2.39 -4.84 4.32
CA PHE A 135 -3.36 -5.88 4.58
C PHE A 135 -4.57 -5.31 5.30
N PHE A 136 -5.64 -5.11 4.54
CA PHE A 136 -6.89 -4.57 5.02
C PHE A 136 -8.06 -5.16 4.24
N VAL A 137 -9.04 -5.70 4.97
CA VAL A 137 -10.17 -6.43 4.40
C VAL A 137 -11.45 -5.65 4.67
N THR A 138 -12.15 -5.29 3.60
CA THR A 138 -13.46 -4.61 3.64
C THR A 138 -14.51 -5.31 2.78
N ASP A 139 -14.08 -5.98 1.72
CA ASP A 139 -14.96 -6.72 0.83
C ASP A 139 -15.37 -8.07 1.43
N ILE A 140 -16.64 -8.44 1.26
CA ILE A 140 -17.18 -9.72 1.76
C ILE A 140 -16.64 -10.91 0.96
N GLY A 141 -16.45 -10.76 -0.35
CA GLY A 141 -15.88 -11.81 -1.20
C GLY A 141 -14.46 -12.16 -0.78
N ASP A 142 -13.64 -11.14 -0.52
CA ASP A 142 -12.29 -11.31 0.02
C ASP A 142 -12.31 -11.98 1.39
N ALA A 143 -13.18 -11.51 2.30
CA ALA A 143 -13.30 -12.05 3.64
C ALA A 143 -13.67 -13.55 3.63
N MET A 144 -14.64 -13.94 2.79
CA MET A 144 -15.09 -15.34 2.71
C MET A 144 -14.03 -16.27 2.10
N LEU A 145 -13.12 -15.72 1.29
CA LEU A 145 -12.09 -16.50 0.62
C LEU A 145 -10.82 -16.67 1.47
N LEU A 146 -10.49 -15.65 2.26
CA LEU A 146 -9.16 -15.48 2.84
C LEU A 146 -8.73 -16.64 3.74
N ALA A 147 -9.63 -17.17 4.57
CA ALA A 147 -9.30 -18.29 5.47
C ALA A 147 -8.79 -19.51 4.68
N ARG A 148 -9.52 -19.91 3.63
CA ARG A 148 -9.15 -21.03 2.77
C ARG A 148 -7.87 -20.75 2.00
N LEU A 149 -7.70 -19.53 1.50
CA LEU A 149 -6.48 -19.12 0.78
C LEU A 149 -5.24 -19.23 1.68
N LEU A 150 -5.28 -18.63 2.87
CA LEU A 150 -4.19 -18.68 3.84
C LEU A 150 -3.88 -20.10 4.28
N GLU A 151 -4.90 -20.92 4.55
CA GLU A 151 -4.72 -22.32 4.90
C GLU A 151 -3.91 -23.07 3.82
N ARG A 152 -4.27 -22.88 2.55
CA ARG A 152 -3.54 -23.50 1.42
C ARG A 152 -2.13 -22.97 1.28
N LEU A 153 -1.92 -21.65 1.38
CA LEU A 153 -0.58 -21.05 1.32
C LEU A 153 0.34 -21.60 2.41
N PHE A 154 -0.13 -21.63 3.65
CA PHE A 154 0.66 -22.15 4.78
C PHE A 154 0.90 -23.67 4.68
N ALA A 155 -0.08 -24.43 4.18
CA ALA A 155 0.09 -25.87 3.93
C ALA A 155 1.14 -26.19 2.86
N GLU A 156 1.36 -25.26 1.91
CA GLU A 156 2.41 -25.36 0.89
C GLU A 156 3.77 -24.78 1.36
N GLY A 157 3.87 -24.34 2.62
CA GLY A 157 5.12 -23.84 3.20
C GLY A 157 5.42 -22.38 2.87
N VAL A 158 4.44 -21.60 2.40
CA VAL A 158 4.63 -20.17 2.10
C VAL A 158 4.72 -19.37 3.39
N THR A 159 5.79 -18.60 3.54
CA THR A 159 5.95 -17.61 4.62
C THR A 159 5.28 -16.30 4.25
N LEU A 160 4.44 -15.78 5.15
CA LEU A 160 3.76 -14.49 4.98
C LEU A 160 4.48 -13.40 5.78
N VAL A 161 4.85 -12.31 5.11
CA VAL A 161 5.23 -11.05 5.78
C VAL A 161 4.24 -9.99 5.35
N THR A 162 3.61 -9.31 6.29
CA THR A 162 2.53 -8.37 5.96
C THR A 162 2.57 -7.11 6.80
N THR A 163 2.18 -5.98 6.20
CA THR A 163 1.99 -4.71 6.90
C THR A 163 0.51 -4.36 6.99
N SER A 164 0.07 -3.76 8.11
CA SER A 164 -1.31 -3.29 8.26
C SER A 164 -1.40 -2.02 9.12
N ASN A 165 -2.51 -1.30 9.00
CA ASN A 165 -2.86 -0.23 9.93
C ASN A 165 -3.76 -0.71 11.07
N THR A 166 -4.14 -1.99 11.07
CA THR A 166 -5.10 -2.58 12.00
C THR A 166 -4.56 -3.89 12.54
N ALA A 167 -4.71 -4.10 13.84
CA ALA A 167 -4.36 -5.36 14.49
C ALA A 167 -5.16 -6.54 13.90
N PRO A 168 -4.63 -7.77 13.89
CA PRO A 168 -5.30 -8.93 13.30
C PRO A 168 -6.73 -9.14 13.81
N GLU A 169 -6.97 -8.99 15.12
CA GLU A 169 -8.26 -9.17 15.76
C GLU A 169 -9.32 -8.17 15.28
N ASN A 170 -8.88 -6.98 14.90
CA ASN A 170 -9.72 -5.89 14.43
C ASN A 170 -9.96 -5.93 12.91
N LEU A 171 -9.31 -6.85 12.18
CA LEU A 171 -9.58 -7.04 10.77
C LEU A 171 -11.05 -7.40 10.56
N TYR A 172 -11.69 -6.72 9.61
CA TYR A 172 -13.07 -6.94 9.22
C TYR A 172 -14.09 -6.84 10.37
N ALA A 173 -13.77 -6.20 11.51
CA ALA A 173 -14.58 -6.25 12.75
C ALA A 173 -16.09 -5.99 12.57
N ASN A 174 -16.46 -5.07 11.68
CA ASN A 174 -17.87 -4.72 11.38
C ASN A 174 -18.38 -5.31 10.06
N GLY A 175 -17.68 -6.29 9.51
CA GLY A 175 -18.00 -6.94 8.25
C GLY A 175 -19.18 -7.89 8.35
N LEU A 176 -19.88 -8.09 7.22
CA LEU A 176 -20.94 -9.08 7.13
C LEU A 176 -20.39 -10.49 7.35
N GLN A 177 -21.08 -11.31 8.15
CA GLN A 177 -20.66 -12.69 8.47
C GLN A 177 -19.26 -12.79 9.10
N ARG A 178 -18.92 -11.86 9.99
CA ARG A 178 -17.59 -11.79 10.63
C ARG A 178 -17.11 -13.09 11.28
N ASP A 179 -18.01 -13.91 11.81
CA ASP A 179 -17.68 -15.23 12.37
C ASP A 179 -17.00 -16.15 11.36
N SER A 180 -17.39 -16.07 10.08
CA SER A 180 -16.77 -16.84 9.00
C SER A 180 -15.37 -16.35 8.65
N PHE A 181 -15.00 -15.13 9.06
CA PHE A 181 -13.65 -14.58 8.90
C PHE A 181 -12.73 -14.89 10.09
N MET A 182 -13.27 -15.25 11.27
CA MET A 182 -12.46 -15.60 12.45
C MET A 182 -11.39 -16.67 12.18
N PRO A 183 -11.63 -17.72 11.36
CA PRO A 183 -10.58 -18.67 11.00
C PRO A 183 -9.37 -18.04 10.31
N ALA A 184 -9.56 -17.00 9.49
CA ALA A 184 -8.45 -16.30 8.84
C ALA A 184 -7.55 -15.61 9.87
N ILE A 185 -8.14 -15.00 10.91
CA ILE A 185 -7.39 -14.37 12.00
C ILE A 185 -6.62 -15.41 12.80
N GLY A 186 -7.25 -16.55 13.11
CA GLY A 186 -6.56 -17.64 13.79
C GLY A 186 -5.35 -18.15 13.01
N LEU A 187 -5.44 -18.21 11.68
CA LEU A 187 -4.30 -18.55 10.82
C LEU A 187 -3.21 -17.48 10.86
N LEU A 188 -3.55 -16.19 10.79
CA LEU A 188 -2.58 -15.10 10.91
C LEU A 188 -1.84 -15.15 12.25
N GLN A 189 -2.54 -15.31 13.37
CA GLN A 189 -1.94 -15.39 14.71
C GLN A 189 -1.07 -16.63 14.90
N LYS A 190 -1.47 -17.75 14.28
CA LYS A 190 -0.70 -19.00 14.33
C LYS A 190 0.59 -18.91 13.51
N PHE A 191 0.51 -18.42 12.28
CA PHE A 191 1.62 -18.48 11.32
C PHE A 191 2.44 -17.20 11.24
N CYS A 192 2.03 -16.11 11.88
CA CYS A 192 2.80 -14.88 11.98
C CYS A 192 3.15 -14.57 13.44
N VAL A 193 4.29 -13.93 13.64
CA VAL A 193 4.55 -13.13 14.84
C VAL A 193 3.82 -11.82 14.66
N GLU A 194 3.00 -11.44 15.63
CA GLU A 194 2.33 -10.15 15.64
C GLU A 194 3.25 -9.12 16.31
N LEU A 195 3.57 -8.05 15.60
CA LEU A 195 4.32 -6.93 16.16
C LEU A 195 3.58 -5.62 15.91
N TYR A 196 3.48 -4.82 16.97
CA TYR A 196 3.00 -3.45 16.90
C TYR A 196 4.18 -2.51 16.64
N ALA A 197 4.02 -1.60 15.68
CA ALA A 197 4.96 -0.54 15.37
C ALA A 197 4.85 0.55 16.44
N GLU A 198 5.52 0.33 17.55
CA GLU A 198 5.76 1.34 18.57
C GLU A 198 6.52 2.51 17.95
N GLY A 199 6.13 3.72 18.30
CA GLY A 199 6.73 4.93 17.77
C GLY A 199 5.78 6.09 18.01
N THR A 200 6.31 7.22 18.47
CA THR A 200 5.58 8.49 18.56
C THR A 200 5.83 9.34 17.32
N GLU A 201 6.96 9.15 16.65
CA GLU A 201 7.31 9.86 15.41
C GLU A 201 6.61 9.23 14.20
N ASP A 202 5.90 10.06 13.44
CA ASP A 202 5.48 9.74 12.09
C ASP A 202 6.61 10.18 11.14
N TYR A 203 7.25 9.21 10.49
CA TYR A 203 8.33 9.45 9.53
C TYR A 203 7.84 10.09 8.22
N ARG A 204 6.55 9.95 7.86
CA ARG A 204 5.92 10.70 6.75
C ARG A 204 5.78 12.17 7.13
N MET A 205 5.44 12.43 8.39
CA MET A 205 5.28 13.79 8.89
C MET A 205 6.58 14.58 8.82
N ARG A 206 7.77 13.99 8.96
CA ARG A 206 9.03 14.77 8.89
C ARG A 206 9.33 15.40 7.51
N ALA A 207 8.75 14.86 6.42
CA ALA A 207 8.83 15.48 5.09
C ALA A 207 7.70 16.48 4.82
N LEU A 208 6.49 16.23 5.34
CA LEU A 208 5.30 17.07 5.10
C LEU A 208 5.12 18.23 6.11
N THR A 209 5.50 18.07 7.38
CA THR A 209 5.28 19.05 8.46
C THR A 209 6.04 20.37 8.33
N ARG A 210 6.89 20.54 7.32
CA ARG A 210 7.63 21.79 7.08
C ARG A 210 7.37 22.42 5.72
N SER A 211 6.55 21.80 4.88
CA SER A 211 6.34 22.25 3.51
C SER A 211 4.86 22.47 3.23
N PRO A 212 4.48 23.57 2.54
CA PRO A 212 3.11 23.74 2.08
C PRO A 212 2.69 22.52 1.23
N VAL A 213 1.46 22.06 1.41
CA VAL A 213 0.86 20.98 0.60
C VAL A 213 -0.19 21.51 -0.38
N TYR A 214 -0.57 22.78 -0.25
CA TYR A 214 -1.50 23.46 -1.14
C TYR A 214 -0.87 24.76 -1.62
N ARG A 215 -0.86 24.97 -2.94
CA ARG A 215 -0.33 26.20 -3.55
C ARG A 215 -1.40 26.85 -4.42
N ALA A 216 -1.71 28.10 -4.11
CA ALA A 216 -2.55 28.98 -4.90
C ALA A 216 -2.04 30.42 -4.83
N PRO A 217 -2.30 31.24 -5.87
CA PRO A 217 -2.96 30.89 -7.13
C PRO A 217 -2.05 30.09 -8.08
N LEU A 218 -2.61 29.61 -9.19
CA LEU A 218 -1.81 29.05 -10.29
C LEU A 218 -0.99 30.16 -10.95
N ASP A 219 0.27 29.85 -11.20
CA ASP A 219 1.22 30.69 -11.93
C ASP A 219 2.24 29.81 -12.68
N ALA A 220 3.19 30.44 -13.36
CA ALA A 220 4.23 29.74 -14.11
C ALA A 220 5.14 28.82 -13.26
N GLN A 221 5.19 28.98 -11.94
CA GLN A 221 6.02 28.18 -11.03
C GLN A 221 5.25 27.00 -10.41
N ALA A 222 3.96 26.85 -10.69
CA ALA A 222 3.14 25.79 -10.10
C ALA A 222 3.67 24.39 -10.41
N ASP A 223 4.11 24.19 -11.66
CA ASP A 223 4.60 22.88 -12.10
C ASP A 223 5.96 22.54 -11.47
N ASP A 224 6.89 23.50 -11.46
CA ASP A 224 8.20 23.37 -10.83
C ASP A 224 8.07 23.09 -9.32
N TRP A 225 7.11 23.73 -8.67
CA TRP A 225 6.83 23.49 -7.25
C TRP A 225 6.36 22.05 -7.00
N LEU A 226 5.48 21.50 -7.83
CA LEU A 226 5.10 20.08 -7.73
C LEU A 226 6.26 19.15 -8.08
N ALA A 227 7.12 19.50 -9.03
CA ALA A 227 8.31 18.73 -9.36
C ALA A 227 9.29 18.66 -8.16
N GLN A 228 9.47 19.78 -7.45
CA GLN A 228 10.25 19.81 -6.23
C GLN A 228 9.62 18.93 -5.14
N ARG A 229 8.30 19.03 -4.92
CA ARG A 229 7.59 18.18 -3.95
C ARG A 229 7.68 16.71 -4.31
N TRP A 230 7.61 16.37 -5.59
CA TRP A 230 7.82 15.01 -6.06
C TRP A 230 9.20 14.50 -5.65
N ALA A 231 10.26 15.24 -5.93
CA ALA A 231 11.63 14.84 -5.60
C ALA A 231 11.78 14.61 -4.09
N GLU A 232 11.27 15.53 -3.26
CA GLU A 232 11.35 15.42 -1.80
C GLU A 232 10.56 14.23 -1.24
N LEU A 233 9.33 14.01 -1.71
CA LEU A 233 8.42 12.99 -1.18
C LEU A 233 8.70 11.58 -1.73
N SER A 234 9.34 11.49 -2.91
CA SER A 234 9.71 10.21 -3.53
C SER A 234 11.12 9.75 -3.20
N GLY A 235 11.91 10.52 -2.43
CA GLY A 235 13.31 10.21 -2.15
C GLY A 235 14.22 10.39 -3.38
N ASN A 236 13.96 11.45 -4.16
CA ASN A 236 14.61 11.77 -5.43
C ASN A 236 14.43 10.69 -6.51
N ALA A 237 13.30 9.98 -6.50
CA ALA A 237 12.98 9.05 -7.57
C ALA A 237 12.75 9.83 -8.87
N GLU A 238 13.28 9.30 -9.98
CA GLU A 238 13.08 9.88 -11.30
C GLU A 238 11.59 9.92 -11.66
N ALA A 239 11.08 11.11 -12.01
CA ALA A 239 9.72 11.29 -12.47
C ALA A 239 9.56 10.67 -13.86
N ARG A 240 8.90 9.51 -13.95
CA ARG A 240 8.63 8.81 -15.21
C ARG A 240 7.15 8.86 -15.55
N ALA A 241 6.85 9.55 -16.64
CA ALA A 241 5.50 9.60 -17.19
C ALA A 241 5.03 8.20 -17.62
N GLY A 242 3.75 7.93 -17.45
CA GLY A 242 3.20 6.62 -17.74
C GLY A 242 1.69 6.57 -17.57
N ASN A 243 1.19 5.39 -17.25
CA ASN A 243 -0.22 5.18 -16.93
C ASN A 243 -0.35 4.27 -15.72
N ILE A 244 -1.39 4.48 -14.93
CA ILE A 244 -1.97 3.44 -14.08
C ILE A 244 -3.16 2.81 -14.80
N GLU A 245 -3.52 1.60 -14.40
CA GLU A 245 -4.65 0.88 -14.98
C GLU A 245 -5.63 0.50 -13.89
N ILE A 246 -6.84 1.06 -13.98
CA ILE A 246 -7.96 0.80 -13.07
C ILE A 246 -9.10 0.26 -13.93
N GLU A 247 -9.61 -0.93 -13.61
CA GLU A 247 -10.70 -1.58 -14.37
C GLU A 247 -10.47 -1.58 -15.91
N ALA A 248 -9.26 -1.93 -16.35
CA ALA A 248 -8.82 -1.91 -17.75
C ALA A 248 -8.81 -0.53 -18.43
N ARG A 249 -9.02 0.56 -17.68
CA ARG A 249 -8.91 1.95 -18.16
C ARG A 249 -7.56 2.52 -17.75
N LYS A 250 -6.84 3.07 -18.73
CA LYS A 250 -5.57 3.76 -18.50
C LYS A 250 -5.82 5.19 -18.01
N ILE A 251 -5.16 5.56 -16.92
CA ILE A 251 -5.15 6.92 -16.40
C ILE A 251 -3.71 7.45 -16.52
N PRO A 252 -3.49 8.53 -17.29
CA PRO A 252 -2.15 9.08 -17.45
C PRO A 252 -1.64 9.66 -16.13
N VAL A 253 -0.36 9.40 -15.86
CA VAL A 253 0.37 9.95 -14.71
C VAL A 253 1.63 10.65 -15.20
N ARG A 254 1.95 11.79 -14.60
CA ARG A 254 3.22 12.48 -14.86
C ARG A 254 4.39 11.76 -14.21
N ALA A 255 4.15 11.17 -13.04
CA ALA A 255 5.11 10.33 -12.36
C ALA A 255 4.41 9.31 -11.46
N ARG A 256 5.04 8.15 -11.28
CA ARG A 256 4.57 7.09 -10.38
C ARG A 256 5.75 6.48 -9.63
N GLY A 257 5.58 6.40 -8.32
CA GLY A 257 6.44 5.72 -7.39
C GLY A 257 5.68 4.57 -6.75
N LYS A 258 6.24 4.00 -5.69
CA LYS A 258 5.66 2.83 -5.03
C LYS A 258 4.30 3.11 -4.37
N SER A 259 4.19 4.23 -3.65
CA SER A 259 2.96 4.64 -2.95
C SER A 259 2.66 6.14 -3.12
N ILE A 260 3.24 6.75 -4.16
CA ILE A 260 3.06 8.14 -4.55
C ILE A 260 2.79 8.23 -6.05
N ALA A 261 1.84 9.07 -6.46
CA ALA A 261 1.58 9.35 -7.86
C ALA A 261 1.31 10.83 -8.09
N TRP A 262 1.70 11.30 -9.28
CA TRP A 262 1.50 12.66 -9.72
C TRP A 262 0.62 12.69 -10.96
N PHE A 263 -0.53 13.36 -10.84
CA PHE A 263 -1.52 13.52 -11.90
C PHE A 263 -1.71 15.00 -12.26
N ASP A 264 -2.12 15.22 -13.51
CA ASP A 264 -2.80 16.44 -13.92
C ASP A 264 -4.29 16.38 -13.55
N PHE A 265 -4.89 17.51 -13.19
CA PHE A 265 -6.30 17.62 -12.86
C PHE A 265 -7.21 16.99 -13.93
N ALA A 266 -6.92 17.25 -15.20
CA ALA A 266 -7.66 16.73 -16.34
C ALA A 266 -7.75 15.20 -16.35
N ALA A 267 -6.66 14.51 -15.95
CA ALA A 267 -6.59 13.05 -15.96
C ALA A 267 -7.56 12.40 -14.96
N LEU A 268 -7.84 13.08 -13.84
CA LEU A 268 -8.70 12.59 -12.76
C LEU A 268 -10.12 13.15 -12.82
N CYS A 269 -10.31 14.37 -13.32
CA CYS A 269 -11.57 15.09 -13.16
C CYS A 269 -12.22 15.57 -14.46
N GLU A 270 -11.55 15.54 -15.62
CA GLU A 270 -12.16 15.94 -16.90
C GLU A 270 -12.56 14.74 -17.77
N GLY A 271 -11.97 13.56 -17.52
CA GLY A 271 -12.33 12.31 -18.19
C GLY A 271 -13.49 11.53 -17.56
N PRO A 272 -13.84 10.36 -18.12
CA PRO A 272 -14.86 9.46 -17.59
C PRO A 272 -14.31 8.70 -16.38
N ARG A 273 -14.30 9.39 -15.23
CA ARG A 273 -13.91 8.83 -13.93
C ARG A 273 -15.12 8.77 -13.00
N GLY A 274 -15.14 7.75 -12.16
CA GLY A 274 -16.18 7.52 -11.17
C GLY A 274 -15.60 7.23 -9.78
N PRO A 275 -16.47 7.08 -8.76
CA PRO A 275 -16.04 6.81 -7.39
C PRO A 275 -15.14 5.57 -7.24
N SER A 276 -15.37 4.51 -8.03
CA SER A 276 -14.50 3.32 -8.00
C SER A 276 -13.05 3.63 -8.39
N ASP A 277 -12.83 4.55 -9.32
CA ASP A 277 -11.49 4.99 -9.71
C ASP A 277 -10.77 5.67 -8.55
N TYR A 278 -11.47 6.55 -7.82
CA TYR A 278 -10.88 7.28 -6.70
C TYR A 278 -10.62 6.38 -5.50
N ILE A 279 -11.48 5.39 -5.25
CA ILE A 279 -11.25 4.35 -4.24
C ILE A 279 -9.95 3.59 -4.54
N GLU A 280 -9.75 3.18 -5.79
CA GLU A 280 -8.55 2.44 -6.19
C GLU A 280 -7.30 3.32 -6.15
N ILE A 281 -7.38 4.59 -6.57
CA ILE A 281 -6.30 5.56 -6.41
C ILE A 281 -5.92 5.71 -4.93
N ALA A 282 -6.91 5.87 -4.06
CA ALA A 282 -6.70 6.05 -2.62
C ALA A 282 -6.21 4.76 -1.91
N ARG A 283 -6.46 3.59 -2.49
CA ARG A 283 -5.91 2.30 -2.05
C ARG A 283 -4.50 2.04 -2.55
N GLU A 284 -4.18 2.55 -3.74
CA GLU A 284 -2.88 2.35 -4.36
C GLU A 284 -1.84 3.37 -3.88
N PHE A 285 -2.26 4.60 -3.61
CA PHE A 285 -1.36 5.70 -3.29
C PHE A 285 -1.66 6.29 -1.93
N THR A 286 -0.60 6.36 -1.13
CA THR A 286 -0.58 7.04 0.17
C THR A 286 -0.32 8.54 0.03
N THR A 287 0.13 8.99 -1.14
CA THR A 287 0.35 10.40 -1.45
C THR A 287 -0.01 10.66 -2.90
N VAL A 288 -0.84 11.68 -3.14
CA VAL A 288 -1.28 12.08 -4.46
C VAL A 288 -0.84 13.53 -4.70
N LEU A 289 -0.05 13.73 -5.75
CA LEU A 289 0.25 15.06 -6.28
C LEU A 289 -0.77 15.38 -7.37
N LEU A 290 -1.45 16.51 -7.27
CA LEU A 290 -2.47 16.94 -8.22
C LEU A 290 -2.19 18.35 -8.73
N GLY A 291 -1.83 18.45 -10.02
CA GLY A 291 -1.51 19.73 -10.65
C GLY A 291 -2.68 20.38 -11.37
N GLY A 292 -2.80 21.69 -11.25
CA GLY A 292 -3.63 22.52 -12.13
C GLY A 292 -5.13 22.45 -11.84
N ILE A 293 -5.52 22.43 -10.57
CA ILE A 293 -6.95 22.48 -10.20
C ILE A 293 -7.52 23.84 -10.63
N PRO A 294 -8.52 23.89 -11.52
CA PRO A 294 -9.08 25.15 -12.01
C PRO A 294 -10.01 25.78 -10.98
N HIS A 295 -10.39 27.03 -11.23
CA HIS A 295 -11.57 27.61 -10.59
C HIS A 295 -12.83 26.87 -11.07
N PHE A 296 -13.73 26.55 -10.15
CA PHE A 296 -14.98 25.87 -10.48
C PHE A 296 -16.16 26.84 -10.57
N ASP A 297 -16.83 26.84 -11.72
CA ASP A 297 -18.01 27.63 -11.98
C ASP A 297 -19.11 26.78 -12.64
N ARG A 298 -20.14 27.44 -13.18
CA ARG A 298 -21.25 26.76 -13.86
C ARG A 298 -20.85 26.04 -15.14
N MET A 299 -19.68 26.30 -15.71
CA MET A 299 -19.22 25.73 -16.97
C MET A 299 -18.47 24.41 -16.80
N ASN A 300 -18.00 24.09 -15.58
CA ASN A 300 -17.22 22.88 -15.29
C ASN A 300 -17.76 22.07 -14.10
N GLU A 301 -19.07 22.12 -13.85
CA GLU A 301 -19.71 21.44 -12.71
C GLU A 301 -19.48 19.92 -12.66
N ASP A 302 -19.38 19.24 -13.80
CA ASP A 302 -19.11 17.80 -13.83
C ASP A 302 -17.70 17.47 -13.33
N ALA A 303 -16.71 18.30 -13.68
CA ALA A 303 -15.36 18.19 -13.16
C ALA A 303 -15.30 18.56 -11.67
N ALA A 304 -16.05 19.60 -11.28
CA ALA A 304 -16.19 20.01 -9.88
C ALA A 304 -16.78 18.88 -9.01
N ARG A 305 -17.81 18.19 -9.48
CA ARG A 305 -18.40 17.03 -8.79
C ARG A 305 -17.42 15.86 -8.65
N ARG A 306 -16.66 15.58 -9.71
CA ARG A 306 -15.62 14.55 -9.69
C ARG A 306 -14.49 14.90 -8.72
N PHE A 307 -14.11 16.17 -8.65
CA PHE A 307 -13.15 16.67 -7.66
C PHE A 307 -13.66 16.49 -6.22
N VAL A 308 -14.93 16.82 -5.93
CA VAL A 308 -15.55 16.54 -4.62
C VAL A 308 -15.40 15.06 -4.26
N ASN A 309 -15.80 14.15 -5.17
CA ASN A 309 -15.70 12.71 -4.92
C ASN A 309 -14.25 12.25 -4.69
N LEU A 310 -13.29 12.81 -5.44
CA LEU A 310 -11.87 12.52 -5.25
C LEU A 310 -11.43 12.96 -3.84
N ILE A 311 -11.70 14.20 -3.44
CA ILE A 311 -11.30 14.71 -2.12
C ILE A 311 -11.94 13.91 -0.99
N ASP A 312 -13.21 13.55 -1.13
CA ASP A 312 -13.92 12.73 -0.15
C ASP A 312 -13.20 11.38 0.06
N GLU A 313 -12.86 10.67 -1.02
CA GLU A 313 -12.16 9.39 -0.93
C GLU A 313 -10.73 9.50 -0.40
N LEU A 314 -9.99 10.54 -0.79
CA LEU A 314 -8.63 10.79 -0.29
C LEU A 314 -8.65 11.14 1.19
N TYR A 315 -9.58 12.00 1.62
CA TYR A 315 -9.74 12.40 3.01
C TYR A 315 -10.11 11.22 3.90
N ASP A 316 -11.14 10.46 3.53
CA ASP A 316 -11.66 9.34 4.34
C ASP A 316 -10.63 8.20 4.51
N ARG A 317 -9.63 8.11 3.61
CA ARG A 317 -8.52 7.13 3.67
C ARG A 317 -7.20 7.71 4.16
N HIS A 318 -7.17 8.96 4.61
CA HIS A 318 -5.96 9.65 5.07
C HIS A 318 -4.83 9.63 4.03
N VAL A 319 -5.17 9.86 2.76
CA VAL A 319 -4.19 10.02 1.67
C VAL A 319 -3.69 11.46 1.67
N ASN A 320 -2.37 11.63 1.68
CA ASN A 320 -1.76 12.96 1.63
C ASN A 320 -1.98 13.57 0.24
N LEU A 321 -2.65 14.72 0.19
CA LEU A 321 -2.82 15.47 -1.05
C LEU A 321 -1.83 16.63 -1.10
N VAL A 322 -1.04 16.69 -2.16
CA VAL A 322 -0.19 17.84 -2.47
C VAL A 322 -0.66 18.43 -3.79
N CYS A 323 -1.10 19.68 -3.83
CA CYS A 323 -1.75 20.20 -5.03
C CYS A 323 -1.49 21.66 -5.33
N THR A 324 -1.71 22.02 -6.60
CA THR A 324 -1.74 23.39 -7.09
C THR A 324 -3.13 23.72 -7.59
N ALA A 325 -3.63 24.89 -7.23
CA ALA A 325 -5.00 25.30 -7.52
C ALA A 325 -5.11 26.79 -7.85
N GLN A 326 -6.12 27.14 -8.64
CA GLN A 326 -6.35 28.52 -9.07
C GLN A 326 -6.65 29.45 -7.90
N ASP A 327 -7.39 28.95 -6.90
CA ASP A 327 -7.85 29.72 -5.75
C ASP A 327 -7.64 28.96 -4.44
N ALA A 328 -7.76 29.67 -3.31
CA ALA A 328 -7.80 29.06 -1.98
C ALA A 328 -9.07 28.21 -1.81
N PRO A 329 -9.08 27.18 -0.92
CA PRO A 329 -10.21 26.26 -0.80
C PRO A 329 -11.59 26.91 -0.63
N PRO A 330 -11.78 27.95 0.22
CA PRO A 330 -13.09 28.61 0.36
C PRO A 330 -13.57 29.37 -0.87
N SER A 331 -12.68 29.70 -1.80
CA SER A 331 -12.97 30.50 -3.00
C SER A 331 -12.85 29.70 -4.30
N LEU A 332 -12.59 28.38 -4.21
CA LEU A 332 -12.35 27.51 -5.35
C LEU A 332 -13.62 27.24 -6.18
N TYR A 333 -14.80 27.53 -5.64
CA TYR A 333 -16.09 27.31 -6.32
C TYR A 333 -17.01 28.52 -6.23
N SER A 334 -17.53 28.97 -7.38
CA SER A 334 -18.46 30.10 -7.47
C SER A 334 -19.85 29.72 -8.03
N GLY A 335 -20.12 28.43 -8.26
CA GLY A 335 -21.42 27.96 -8.75
C GLY A 335 -22.49 27.88 -7.65
N GLN A 336 -23.70 27.43 -8.00
CA GLN A 336 -24.81 27.30 -7.03
C GLN A 336 -25.12 25.83 -6.68
N ARG A 337 -25.04 24.90 -7.63
CA ARG A 337 -25.55 23.53 -7.46
C ARG A 337 -24.77 22.70 -6.45
N LEU A 338 -23.45 22.86 -6.39
CA LEU A 338 -22.55 22.13 -5.50
C LEU A 338 -22.09 22.95 -4.28
N ALA A 339 -22.70 24.11 -3.99
CA ALA A 339 -22.20 25.03 -2.95
C ALA A 339 -22.00 24.35 -1.59
N GLY A 340 -23.02 23.63 -1.10
CA GLY A 340 -22.93 22.92 0.18
C GLY A 340 -21.97 21.71 0.15
N ALA A 341 -21.68 21.13 -1.02
CA ALA A 341 -20.67 20.09 -1.15
C ALA A 341 -19.26 20.71 -1.11
N PHE A 342 -19.05 21.82 -1.82
CA PHE A 342 -17.78 22.53 -1.83
C PHE A 342 -17.43 23.17 -0.50
N GLU A 343 -18.40 23.58 0.31
CA GLU A 343 -18.14 24.02 1.68
C GLU A 343 -17.47 22.90 2.50
N ARG A 344 -17.97 21.67 2.40
CA ARG A 344 -17.35 20.50 3.04
C ARG A 344 -16.00 20.15 2.43
N THR A 345 -15.89 20.16 1.10
CA THR A 345 -14.62 19.91 0.39
C THR A 345 -13.56 20.95 0.78
N ALA A 346 -13.94 22.23 0.93
CA ALA A 346 -13.05 23.28 1.40
C ALA A 346 -12.56 23.01 2.83
N SER A 347 -13.45 22.61 3.75
CA SER A 347 -13.05 22.21 5.11
C SER A 347 -12.06 21.05 5.08
N ARG A 348 -12.37 19.98 4.33
CA ARG A 348 -11.48 18.82 4.17
C ARG A 348 -10.12 19.21 3.60
N LEU A 349 -10.08 20.06 2.57
CA LEU A 349 -8.83 20.55 1.99
C LEU A 349 -8.02 21.39 2.98
N ILE A 350 -8.66 22.17 3.84
CA ILE A 350 -7.99 22.93 4.90
C ILE A 350 -7.45 21.97 5.97
N GLU A 351 -8.26 21.00 6.40
CA GLU A 351 -7.87 19.99 7.38
C GLU A 351 -6.68 19.15 6.90
N MET A 352 -6.67 18.76 5.62
CA MET A 352 -5.55 18.07 4.97
C MET A 352 -4.27 18.92 4.86
N GLN A 353 -4.34 20.24 5.06
CA GLN A 353 -3.17 21.13 5.14
C GLN A 353 -2.61 21.23 6.56
N SER A 354 -3.45 21.02 7.57
CA SER A 354 -3.07 21.07 8.99
C SER A 354 -2.49 19.73 9.45
N ALA A 355 -1.41 19.81 10.23
CA ALA A 355 -0.58 18.69 10.64
C ALA A 355 -1.07 18.01 11.95
N ASP A 356 -2.38 17.86 12.13
CA ASP A 356 -2.94 17.26 13.36
C ASP A 356 -3.05 15.73 13.28
#